data_AF-A0A955CI96-F1
#
_entry.id   AF-A0A955CI96-F1
#
_cell.length_a   1.000
_cell.length_b   1.000
_cell.length_c   1.000
_cell.angle_alpha   90.00
_cell.angle_beta   90.00
_cell.angle_gamma   90.00
#
_symmetry.space_group_name_H-M   'P 1'
#
loop_
_entity.id
_entity.type
_entity.pdbx_description
1 polymer ?
#
loop_
_entity_poly.entity_id
_entity_poly.type
_entity_poly.pdbx_seq_one_letter_code
_entity_poly.pdbx_strand_id
1 'polypeptide(L)' 'MRVELTPASDLLTIGSHALTSRLIVGTGKYSSYALMGEALERSGTHCITVAVRRERLIDADG' A
#
# COMPACT_ATOMS: atom_id res chain seq x y z
N MET A 1 -1.39 -17.10 11.02
CA MET A 1 -2.38 -16.22 10.37
C MET A 1 -3.51 -17.09 9.88
N ARG A 2 -4.72 -17.00 10.46
CA ARG A 2 -5.89 -17.75 9.96
C ARG A 2 -6.41 -16.99 8.73
N VAL A 3 -6.38 -17.63 7.56
CA VAL A 3 -7.05 -17.10 6.38
C VAL A 3 -8.49 -17.58 6.46
N GLU A 4 -9.37 -16.73 6.95
CA GLU A 4 -10.81 -16.95 6.78
C GLU A 4 -11.15 -16.75 5.30
N LEU A 5 -11.96 -17.68 4.76
CA LEU A 5 -12.43 -17.58 3.39
C LEU A 5 -13.42 -16.41 3.31
N THR A 6 -12.99 -15.27 2.77
CA THR A 6 -13.89 -14.14 2.51
C THR A 6 -14.90 -14.53 1.44
N PRO A 7 -16.21 -14.50 1.73
CA PRO A 7 -17.22 -14.79 0.72
C PRO A 7 -17.15 -13.77 -0.42
N ALA A 8 -17.45 -14.19 -1.64
CA ALA A 8 -17.35 -13.32 -2.83
C ALA A 8 -18.16 -12.02 -2.69
N SER A 9 -19.26 -12.04 -1.92
CA SER A 9 -20.10 -10.87 -1.62
C SER A 9 -19.41 -9.80 -0.77
N ASP A 10 -18.34 -10.15 -0.04
CA ASP A 10 -17.60 -9.23 0.83
C ASP A 10 -16.28 -8.74 0.20
N LEU A 11 -15.99 -9.14 -1.04
CA LEU A 11 -14.86 -8.60 -1.79
C LEU A 11 -15.11 -7.13 -2.17
N LEU A 12 -14.06 -6.33 -2.09
CA LEU A 12 -14.03 -4.99 -2.69
C LEU A 12 -13.53 -5.10 -4.13
N THR A 13 -14.40 -4.81 -5.10
CA THR A 13 -14.04 -4.81 -6.53
C THR A 13 -13.72 -3.39 -7.01
N ILE A 14 -12.52 -3.20 -7.56
CA ILE A 14 -12.05 -1.94 -8.15
C ILE A 14 -11.56 -2.25 -9.57
N GLY A 15 -12.35 -1.88 -10.59
CA GLY A 15 -12.06 -2.27 -11.97
C GLY A 15 -12.01 -3.80 -12.10
N SER A 16 -10.88 -4.32 -12.57
CA SER A 16 -10.62 -5.77 -12.69
C SER A 16 -10.00 -6.41 -11.43
N HIS A 17 -9.77 -5.65 -10.36
CA HIS A 17 -9.15 -6.14 -9.13
C HIS A 17 -10.21 -6.46 -8.06
N ALA A 18 -10.11 -7.63 -7.45
CA ALA A 18 -10.91 -8.01 -6.28
C ALA A 18 -10.00 -8.11 -5.04
N LEU A 19 -10.35 -7.38 -3.99
CA LEU A 19 -9.57 -7.28 -2.75
C LEU A 19 -10.36 -7.87 -1.59
N THR A 20 -9.75 -8.75 -0.79
CA THR A 20 -10.34 -9.21 0.48
C THR A 20 -10.16 -8.18 1.59
N SER A 21 -9.05 -7.44 1.58
CA SER A 21 -8.78 -6.36 2.53
C SER A 21 -9.47 -5.06 2.10
N ARG A 22 -10.18 -4.42 3.05
CA ARG A 22 -10.79 -3.09 2.87
C ARG A 22 -9.90 -1.95 3.38
N LEU A 23 -8.71 -2.28 3.88
CA LEU A 23 -7.72 -1.31 4.32
C LEU A 23 -6.85 -0.92 3.13
N ILE A 24 -6.82 0.36 2.78
CA ILE A 24 -5.91 0.94 1.77
C ILE A 24 -4.89 1.80 2.51
N VAL A 25 -3.61 1.61 2.22
CA VAL A 25 -2.51 2.26 2.96
C VAL A 25 -1.65 3.08 2.01
N GLY A 26 -1.15 4.23 2.45
CA GLY A 26 -0.16 5.00 1.71
C GLY A 26 1.24 4.80 2.27
N THR A 27 2.26 5.05 1.43
CA THR A 27 3.68 4.91 1.79
C THR A 27 4.30 6.15 2.45
N GLY A 28 3.52 7.22 2.64
CA GLY A 28 4.01 8.46 3.26
C GLY A 28 4.14 8.38 4.79
N LYS A 29 4.95 9.28 5.36
CA LYS A 29 5.06 9.56 6.80
C LYS A 29 5.63 8.46 7.71
N TYR A 30 6.12 7.34 7.18
CA TYR A 30 6.92 6.40 7.97
C TYR A 30 8.29 6.99 8.31
N SER A 31 8.75 6.80 9.55
CA SER A 31 10.06 7.27 10.01
C SER A 31 11.24 6.48 9.42
N SER A 32 10.99 5.28 8.89
CA SER A 32 11.98 4.48 8.17
C SER A 32 11.32 3.50 7.20
N TYR A 33 12.08 3.02 6.22
CA TYR A 33 11.60 1.98 5.29
C TYR A 33 11.37 0.63 5.94
N ALA A 34 12.18 0.26 6.95
CA ALA A 34 11.99 -0.97 7.71
C ALA A 34 10.64 -0.96 8.44
N LEU A 35 10.33 0.14 9.12
CA LEU A 35 9.04 0.31 9.80
C LEU A 35 7.87 0.31 8.81
N MET A 36 8.03 0.95 7.66
CA MET A 36 7.02 0.90 6.60
C MET A 36 6.76 -0.54 6.16
N GLY A 37 7.81 -1.31 5.86
CA GLY A 37 7.68 -2.72 5.45
C GLY A 37 6.94 -3.55 6.50
N GLU A 38 7.36 -3.46 7.76
CA GLU A 38 6.70 -4.18 8.86
C GLU A 38 5.23 -3.76 9.04
N ALA A 39 4.95 -2.46 8.97
CA ALA A 39 3.58 -1.95 9.10
C ALA A 39 2.69 -2.44 7.95
N LEU A 40 3.19 -2.44 6.71
CA LEU A 40 2.46 -2.92 5.55
C LEU A 40 2.16 -4.42 5.67
N GLU A 41 3.16 -5.23 6.02
CA GLU A 41 3.00 -6.67 6.20
C GLU A 41 1.98 -6.99 7.30
N ARG A 42 2.11 -6.37 8.48
CA ARG A 42 1.19 -6.59 9.60
C ARG A 42 -0.23 -6.08 9.33
N SER A 43 -0.37 -5.05 8.50
CA SER A 43 -1.67 -4.47 8.17
C SER A 43 -2.55 -5.39 7.32
N GLY A 44 -1.97 -6.36 6.60
CA GLY A 44 -2.71 -7.20 5.65
C GLY A 44 -3.38 -6.38 4.53
N THR A 45 -2.88 -5.18 4.24
CA THR A 45 -3.38 -4.38 3.12
C THR A 45 -3.08 -5.07 1.79
N HIS A 46 -4.02 -4.99 0.86
CA HIS A 46 -3.84 -5.47 -0.52
C HIS A 46 -3.60 -4.32 -1.51
N CYS A 47 -3.84 -3.07 -1.09
CA CYS A 47 -3.71 -1.90 -1.93
C CYS A 47 -2.86 -0.83 -1.24
N ILE A 48 -1.74 -0.50 -1.88
CA ILE A 48 -0.74 0.43 -1.38
C ILE A 48 -0.62 1.58 -2.36
N THR A 49 -0.72 2.82 -1.88
CA THR A 49 -0.56 4.01 -2.70
C THR A 49 0.86 4.57 -2.63
N VAL A 50 1.33 5.06 -3.76
CA VAL A 50 2.64 5.72 -3.90
C VAL A 50 2.45 7.10 -4.52
N ALA A 51 3.25 8.06 -4.06
CA ALA A 51 3.32 9.36 -4.68
C ALA A 51 4.39 9.34 -5.77
N VAL A 52 3.96 9.40 -7.04
CA VAL A 52 4.89 9.60 -8.16
C VAL A 52 5.33 11.07 -8.17
N ARG A 53 6.64 11.30 -8.15
CA ARG A 53 7.25 12.64 -8.23
C ARG A 53 8.31 12.63 -9.33
N ARG A 54 8.55 13.81 -9.93
CA ARG A 54 9.71 14.00 -10.79
C ARG A 54 10.96 13.99 -9.92
N GLU A 55 12.02 13.35 -10.39
CA GLU A 55 13.34 13.48 -9.79
C GLU A 55 13.75 14.95 -9.84
N ARG A 56 14.33 15.47 -8.76
CA ARG A 56 14.97 16.78 -8.82
C ARG A 56 16.39 16.53 -9.29
N LEU A 57 16.57 16.58 -10.61
CA LEU A 57 17.91 16.72 -11.18
C LEU A 57 18.42 18.07 -10.66
N ILE A 58 19.23 18.02 -9.59
CA ILE A 58 20.02 19.15 -9.15
C ILE A 58 21.25 19.17 -10.05
N ASP A 59 21.22 20.08 -11.01
CA ASP A 59 22.41 20.64 -11.64
C ASP A 59 23.35 21.07 -10.51
N ALA A 60 24.65 20.82 -10.64
CA ALA A 60 25.63 21.18 -9.60
C ALA A 60 25.78 22.69 -9.37
N ASP A 61 24.92 23.53 -9.97
CA ASP A 61 24.95 24.99 -9.96
C ASP A 61 23.56 25.60 -9.64
N GLY A 62 22.91 25.18 -8.54
CA GLY A 62 21.85 25.99 -7.87
C GLY A 62 20.40 25.73 -8.24
#